data_AF-A0AAV9F5J3-F1
#
_entry.id   AF-A0AAV9F5J3-F1
#
_cell.length_a   1.000
_cell.length_b   1.000
_cell.length_c   1.000
_cell.angle_alpha   90.00
_cell.angle_beta   90.00
_cell.angle_gamma   90.00
#
_symmetry.space_group_name_H-M   'P 1'
#
loop_
_entity.id
_entity.type
_entity.pdbx_description
1 polymer ?
#
loop_
_entity_poly.entity_id
_entity_poly.type
_entity_poly.pdbx_seq_one_letter_code
_entity_poly.pdbx_strand_id
1 'polypeptide(L)'
;MAMKSIQVFVLLVLLFSASIAVASEAAAPGPDDYDDVPAEEVLECLKPLGEVNDCINDVFKSFMMPDQFGVSAECCGAVAKVVDGCWPKIIISKTEPEFVVRLKAFCNSLNA
;
A
#
# COMPACT_ATOMS: atom_id res chain seq x y z
N MET A 1 35.98 20.46 22.30
CA MET A 1 34.60 20.29 22.80
C MET A 1 33.78 19.32 21.92
N ALA A 2 34.35 18.18 21.50
CA ALA A 2 33.69 17.24 20.55
C ALA A 2 33.09 15.98 21.23
N MET A 3 33.55 15.63 22.43
CA MET A 3 33.15 14.40 23.12
C MET A 3 31.70 14.44 23.66
N LYS A 4 31.19 15.64 23.98
CA LYS A 4 29.85 15.86 24.52
C LYS A 4 28.76 15.76 23.45
N SER A 5 29.08 16.13 22.21
CA SER A 5 28.16 16.04 21.06
C SER A 5 27.97 14.59 20.60
N ILE A 6 29.03 13.78 20.62
CA ILE A 6 28.97 12.35 20.31
C ILE A 6 28.11 11.60 21.34
N GLN A 7 28.27 11.89 22.64
CA GLN A 7 27.43 11.26 23.67
C GLN A 7 25.95 11.62 23.54
N VAL A 8 25.62 12.85 23.17
CA VAL A 8 24.23 13.26 22.92
C VAL A 8 23.67 12.49 21.72
N PHE A 9 24.43 12.33 20.65
CA PHE A 9 24.01 11.59 19.46
C PHE A 9 23.76 10.10 19.76
N VAL A 10 24.65 9.46 20.51
CA VAL A 10 24.50 8.05 20.93
C VAL A 10 23.28 7.88 21.83
N LEU A 11 23.04 8.80 22.78
CA LEU A 11 21.85 8.75 23.65
C LEU A 11 20.55 8.94 22.85
N LEU A 12 20.53 9.82 21.85
CA LEU A 12 19.36 9.99 20.99
C LEU A 12 19.06 8.72 20.18
N VAL A 13 20.08 8.09 19.59
CA VAL A 13 19.91 6.86 18.82
C VAL A 13 19.40 5.70 19.69
N LEU A 14 19.88 5.58 20.93
CA LEU A 14 19.42 4.56 21.89
C LEU A 14 17.97 4.78 22.36
N LEU A 15 17.50 6.01 22.43
CA LEU A 15 16.10 6.30 22.76
C LEU A 15 15.16 5.96 21.61
N PHE A 16 15.58 6.19 20.36
CA PHE A 16 14.77 5.89 19.17
C PHE A 16 14.60 4.40 18.91
N SER A 17 15.58 3.56 19.23
CA SER A 17 15.49 2.10 19.02
C SER A 17 14.55 1.39 19.99
N ALA A 18 14.19 2.01 21.12
CA ALA A 18 13.25 1.44 22.09
C ALA A 18 11.78 1.57 21.66
N SER A 19 11.47 2.30 20.58
CA SER A 19 10.09 2.57 20.15
C SER A 19 9.56 1.66 19.04
N ILE A 20 10.37 0.78 18.45
CA ILE A 20 9.91 -0.15 17.40
C ILE A 20 9.54 -1.50 18.02
N ALA A 21 8.57 -1.47 18.93
CA ALA A 21 7.84 -2.66 19.35
C ALA A 21 6.34 -2.35 19.27
N VAL A 22 5.87 -1.99 18.07
CA VAL A 22 4.45 -2.09 17.76
C VAL A 22 4.22 -3.54 17.34
N ALA A 23 3.83 -4.38 18.30
CA ALA A 23 3.12 -5.61 17.99
C ALA A 23 1.79 -5.20 17.36
N SER A 24 1.72 -5.13 16.03
CA SER A 24 0.46 -5.00 15.33
C SER A 24 -0.20 -6.38 15.31
N GLU A 25 -0.78 -6.79 16.44
CA GLU A 25 -1.88 -7.75 16.40
C GLU A 25 -3.10 -6.99 15.86
N ALA A 26 -3.13 -6.82 14.54
CA ALA A 26 -4.38 -6.55 13.85
C ALA A 26 -5.20 -7.84 13.99
N ALA A 27 -6.11 -7.86 14.96
CA ALA A 27 -7.10 -8.93 15.10
C ALA A 27 -7.91 -8.98 13.79
N ALA A 28 -7.56 -9.93 12.93
CA ALA A 28 -8.19 -10.13 11.64
C ALA A 28 -9.66 -10.58 11.85
N PRO A 29 -10.60 -10.13 10.99
CA PRO A 29 -11.97 -10.64 10.98
C PRO A 29 -12.02 -12.13 10.60
N GLY A 30 -13.09 -12.83 11.02
CA GLY A 30 -13.21 -14.29 11.03
C GLY A 30 -13.39 -15.00 9.66
N PRO A 31 -13.29 -16.34 9.63
CA PRO A 31 -12.78 -17.13 8.49
C PRO A 31 -13.75 -17.63 7.40
N ASP A 32 -15.04 -17.28 7.40
CA ASP A 32 -16.01 -18.18 6.73
C ASP A 32 -16.48 -17.78 5.31
N ASP A 33 -15.98 -16.68 4.72
CA ASP A 33 -16.47 -16.18 3.40
C ASP A 33 -15.33 -15.56 2.54
N TYR A 34 -14.10 -16.00 2.74
CA TYR A 34 -12.99 -15.69 1.82
C TYR A 34 -12.73 -16.94 0.99
N ASP A 35 -13.03 -16.90 -0.32
CA ASP A 35 -12.38 -17.81 -1.26
C ASP A 35 -10.86 -17.66 -1.02
N ASP A 36 -10.20 -18.74 -0.58
CA ASP A 36 -8.76 -18.79 -0.32
C ASP A 36 -8.01 -18.56 -1.65
N VAL A 37 -7.85 -17.30 -2.04
CA VAL A 37 -6.97 -16.91 -3.15
C VAL A 37 -5.54 -17.11 -2.66
N PRO A 38 -4.73 -17.97 -3.30
CA PRO A 38 -3.37 -18.20 -2.88
C PRO A 38 -2.60 -16.88 -2.84
N ALA A 39 -1.82 -16.66 -1.79
CA ALA A 39 -1.01 -15.44 -1.65
C ALA A 39 -0.09 -15.21 -2.87
N GLU A 40 0.36 -16.29 -3.50
CA GLU A 40 1.16 -16.29 -4.73
C GLU A 40 0.41 -15.63 -5.90
N GLU A 41 -0.87 -15.94 -6.07
CA GLU A 41 -1.71 -15.36 -7.14
C GLU A 41 -1.95 -13.87 -6.91
N VAL A 42 -2.11 -13.45 -5.64
CA VAL A 42 -2.22 -12.03 -5.27
C VAL A 42 -0.91 -11.29 -5.54
N LEU A 43 0.24 -11.91 -5.24
CA LEU A 43 1.54 -11.29 -5.49
C LEU A 43 1.84 -11.16 -6.99
N GLU A 44 1.57 -12.19 -7.79
CA GLU A 44 1.71 -12.12 -9.25
C GLU A 44 0.80 -11.03 -9.85
N CYS A 45 -0.38 -10.88 -9.28
CA CYS A 45 -1.35 -9.87 -9.65
C CYS A 45 -0.86 -8.44 -9.39
N LEU A 46 -0.19 -8.20 -8.27
CA LEU A 46 0.31 -6.88 -7.89
C LEU A 46 1.67 -6.57 -8.54
N LYS A 47 2.29 -7.55 -9.20
CA LYS A 47 3.59 -7.40 -9.88
C LYS A 47 3.70 -6.15 -10.77
N PRO A 48 2.70 -5.78 -11.61
CA PRO A 48 2.81 -4.59 -12.45
C PRO A 48 3.03 -3.29 -11.66
N LEU A 49 2.49 -3.19 -10.44
CA LEU A 49 2.70 -2.03 -9.57
C LEU A 49 4.15 -1.97 -9.07
N GLY A 50 4.77 -3.13 -8.82
CA GLY A 50 6.16 -3.22 -8.36
C GLY A 50 7.19 -2.95 -9.45
N GLU A 51 6.78 -3.03 -10.73
CA GLU A 51 7.62 -2.68 -11.88
C GLU A 51 7.75 -1.16 -12.06
N VAL A 52 6.81 -0.37 -11.49
CA VAL A 52 6.84 1.09 -11.50
C VAL A 52 7.37 1.61 -10.16
N ASN A 53 8.43 2.42 -10.22
CA ASN A 53 9.05 2.97 -9.02
C ASN A 53 8.03 3.73 -8.17
N ASP A 54 8.04 3.48 -6.85
CA ASP A 54 7.13 4.06 -5.84
C ASP A 54 5.63 3.80 -6.02
N CYS A 55 5.18 3.13 -7.09
CA CYS A 55 3.75 2.97 -7.38
C CYS A 55 2.98 2.18 -6.33
N ILE A 56 3.53 1.07 -5.82
CA ILE A 56 2.93 0.32 -4.69
C ILE A 56 2.79 1.23 -3.47
N ASN A 57 3.83 2.01 -3.16
CA ASN A 57 3.84 2.88 -2.00
C ASN A 57 2.81 4.00 -2.15
N ASP A 58 2.67 4.59 -3.32
CA ASP A 58 1.68 5.64 -3.60
C ASP A 58 0.25 5.11 -3.54
N VAL A 59 -0.01 3.91 -4.09
CA VAL A 59 -1.31 3.24 -3.99
C VAL A 59 -1.65 2.94 -2.53
N PHE A 60 -0.69 2.37 -1.78
CA PHE A 60 -0.87 2.07 -0.35
C PHE A 60 -1.07 3.34 0.48
N LYS A 61 -0.29 4.39 0.21
CA LYS A 61 -0.41 5.70 0.85
C LYS A 61 -1.79 6.31 0.59
N SER A 62 -2.26 6.27 -0.66
CA SER A 62 -3.58 6.76 -1.07
C SER A 62 -4.73 5.98 -0.44
N PHE A 63 -4.53 4.69 -0.16
CA PHE A 63 -5.47 3.86 0.56
C PHE A 63 -5.54 4.23 2.05
N MET A 64 -4.39 4.42 2.69
CA MET A 64 -4.28 4.70 4.13
C MET A 64 -4.62 6.16 4.49
N MET A 65 -4.29 7.11 3.62
CA MET A 65 -4.48 8.56 3.81
C MET A 65 -5.33 9.11 2.65
N PRO A 66 -6.67 9.00 2.75
CA PRO A 66 -7.57 9.41 1.67
C PRO A 66 -7.54 10.92 1.39
N ASP A 67 -7.05 11.73 2.33
CA ASP A 67 -6.79 13.17 2.20
C ASP A 67 -5.53 13.49 1.39
N GLN A 68 -4.61 12.53 1.27
CA GLN A 68 -3.35 12.65 0.51
C GLN A 68 -3.35 11.71 -0.71
N PHE A 69 -4.51 11.54 -1.33
CA PHE A 69 -4.68 10.69 -2.49
C PHE A 69 -3.83 11.17 -3.67
N GLY A 70 -2.99 10.30 -4.20
CA GLY A 70 -2.16 10.61 -5.36
C GLY A 70 -1.30 9.44 -5.82
N VAL A 71 -1.26 9.23 -7.13
CA VAL A 71 -0.37 8.30 -7.83
C VAL A 71 0.18 8.99 -9.09
N SER A 72 1.32 8.55 -9.62
CA SER A 72 1.87 9.09 -10.87
C SER A 72 1.10 8.60 -12.11
N ALA A 73 1.22 9.32 -13.23
CA ALA A 73 0.62 8.90 -14.50
C ALA A 73 1.19 7.54 -14.99
N GLU A 74 2.48 7.30 -14.78
CA GLU A 74 3.11 6.01 -15.07
C GLU A 74 2.54 4.88 -14.20
N CYS A 75 2.32 5.15 -12.90
CA CYS A 75 1.69 4.21 -11.98
C CYS A 75 0.25 3.89 -12.41
N CYS A 76 -0.49 4.84 -12.96
CA CYS A 76 -1.85 4.60 -13.45
C CYS A 76 -1.93 3.55 -14.56
N GLY A 77 -0.91 3.41 -15.41
CA GLY A 77 -0.84 2.33 -16.39
C GLY A 77 -0.71 0.94 -15.74
N ALA A 78 0.02 0.85 -14.62
CA ALA A 78 0.15 -0.38 -13.86
C ALA A 78 -1.12 -0.70 -13.05
N VAL A 79 -1.73 0.33 -12.44
CA VAL A 79 -3.02 0.23 -11.74
C VAL A 79 -4.10 -0.35 -12.64
N ALA A 80 -4.23 0.14 -13.88
CA ALA A 80 -5.22 -0.38 -14.82
C ALA A 80 -5.08 -1.90 -15.05
N LYS A 81 -3.85 -2.40 -15.20
CA LYS A 81 -3.58 -3.85 -15.37
C LYS A 81 -4.04 -4.67 -14.16
N VAL A 82 -3.80 -4.18 -12.95
CA VAL A 82 -4.22 -4.85 -11.70
C VAL A 82 -5.74 -4.79 -11.57
N VAL A 83 -6.31 -3.62 -11.76
CA VAL A 83 -7.73 -3.35 -11.53
C VAL A 83 -8.62 -4.10 -12.53
N ASP A 84 -8.24 -4.14 -13.81
CA ASP A 84 -9.03 -4.80 -14.84
C ASP A 84 -8.78 -6.31 -14.91
N GLY A 85 -7.53 -6.74 -14.65
CA GLY A 85 -7.13 -8.13 -14.84
C GLY A 85 -7.22 -9.01 -13.59
N CYS A 86 -7.01 -8.42 -12.42
CA CYS A 86 -6.84 -9.18 -11.20
C CYS A 86 -7.89 -8.89 -10.13
N TRP A 87 -8.29 -7.63 -9.96
CA TRP A 87 -9.33 -7.28 -8.99
C TRP A 87 -10.63 -8.09 -9.13
N PRO A 88 -11.12 -8.41 -10.35
CA PRO A 88 -12.28 -9.28 -10.55
C PRO A 88 -12.03 -10.76 -10.22
N LYS A 89 -10.81 -11.16 -9.85
CA LYS A 89 -10.50 -12.53 -9.38
C LYS A 89 -10.42 -12.59 -7.86
N ILE A 90 -10.07 -11.48 -7.22
CA ILE A 90 -10.00 -11.34 -5.77
C ILE A 90 -11.35 -10.82 -5.24
N ILE A 91 -12.49 -11.33 -5.73
CA ILE A 91 -13.82 -10.76 -5.42
C ILE A 91 -14.21 -11.08 -3.98
N ILE A 92 -13.73 -10.27 -3.03
CA ILE A 92 -14.10 -10.34 -1.61
C ILE A 92 -15.50 -9.71 -1.39
N SER A 93 -16.05 -9.01 -2.41
CA SER A 93 -17.32 -8.30 -2.29
C SER A 93 -18.05 -8.17 -3.63
N LYS A 94 -19.39 -8.27 -3.61
CA LYS A 94 -20.27 -8.10 -4.79
C LYS A 94 -20.22 -6.70 -5.42
N THR A 95 -19.68 -5.72 -4.71
CA THR A 95 -19.58 -4.33 -5.16
C THR A 95 -18.11 -3.95 -5.33
N GLU A 96 -17.80 -3.19 -6.37
CA GLU A 96 -16.45 -2.66 -6.53
C GLU A 96 -16.08 -1.79 -5.31
N PRO A 97 -14.94 -2.04 -4.66
CA PRO A 97 -14.52 -1.27 -3.50
C PRO A 97 -14.39 0.22 -3.83
N GLU A 98 -14.88 1.08 -2.95
CA GLU A 98 -14.81 2.56 -3.04
C GLU A 98 -13.41 3.05 -3.43
N PHE A 99 -12.36 2.43 -2.87
CA PHE A 99 -10.98 2.76 -3.19
C PHE A 99 -10.66 2.53 -4.67
N VAL A 100 -11.09 1.41 -5.25
CA VAL A 100 -10.85 1.08 -6.66
C VAL A 100 -11.59 2.05 -7.57
N VAL A 101 -12.83 2.39 -7.23
CA VAL A 101 -13.61 3.41 -7.97
C VAL A 101 -12.87 4.76 -7.96
N ARG A 102 -12.39 5.19 -6.79
CA ARG A 102 -11.66 6.45 -6.64
C ARG A 102 -10.33 6.44 -7.40
N LEU A 103 -9.60 5.32 -7.33
CA LEU A 103 -8.32 5.15 -8.01
C LEU A 103 -8.47 5.17 -9.53
N LYS A 104 -9.50 4.49 -10.07
CA LYS A 104 -9.86 4.58 -11.50
C LYS A 104 -10.17 6.03 -11.91
N ALA A 105 -11.02 6.72 -11.15
CA ALA A 105 -11.42 8.09 -11.45
C ALA A 105 -10.23 9.05 -11.48
N PHE A 106 -9.32 8.94 -10.50
CA PHE A 106 -8.10 9.74 -10.46
C PHE A 106 -7.19 9.45 -11.66
N CYS A 107 -6.93 8.18 -11.97
CA CYS A 107 -6.10 7.81 -13.11
C CYS A 107 -6.67 8.25 -14.46
N ASN A 108 -8.00 8.22 -14.62
CA ASN A 108 -8.66 8.75 -15.80
C ASN A 108 -8.47 10.27 -15.93
N SER A 109 -8.45 11.00 -14.81
CA SER A 109 -8.24 12.45 -14.81
C SER A 109 -6.81 12.88 -15.19
N LEU A 110 -5.82 12.02 -14.96
CA LEU A 110 -4.42 12.27 -15.33
C LEU A 110 -4.10 11.98 -16.80
N ASN A 111 -4.89 11.11 -17.44
CA ASN A 111 -4.74 10.72 -18.84
C ASN A 111 -5.69 11.48 -19.79
N ALA A 112 -6.50 12.41 -19.25
CA ALA A 112 -7.42 13.27 -19.99
C ALA A 112 -6.72 14.55 -20.47
#